data_AF-A0AAE5WHF6-F1
#
_entry.id   AF-A0AAE5WHF6-F1
#
_cell.length_a   1.000
_cell.length_b   1.000
_cell.length_c   1.000
_cell.angle_alpha   90.00
_cell.angle_beta   90.00
_cell.angle_gamma   90.00
#
_symmetry.space_group_name_H-M   'P 1'
#
loop_
_entity.id
_entity.type
_entity.pdbx_description
1 polymer ?
#
loop_
_entity_poly.entity_id
_entity_poly.type
_entity_poly.pdbx_seq_one_letter_code
_entity_poly.pdbx_strand_id
1 'polypeptide(L)'
;MFDILLENKIFDEKFQENIFQAKIIINDFSEILHIPISYWNIADYILNWKISLKKGFLNKKDSVLLTTAYSLTEANFLQSWILYYSIEAIYIQNYIFFLDEHRDFNFKNIDDFIPPREIITEEGEKISEWKVRNADILEFYESLDNKLNVISKNNFL
;
A
#
# COMPACT_ATOMS: atom_id res chain seq x y z
N MET A 1 2.78 -15.93 3.24
CA MET A 1 1.53 -15.45 2.59
C MET A 1 1.46 -13.95 2.72
N PHE A 2 1.00 -13.26 1.68
CA PHE A 2 0.73 -11.83 1.68
C PHE A 2 -0.61 -11.57 0.98
N ASP A 3 -1.48 -10.76 1.58
CA ASP A 3 -2.71 -10.30 0.91
C ASP A 3 -3.23 -8.99 1.54
N ILE A 4 -4.04 -8.25 0.78
CA ILE A 4 -4.92 -7.20 1.27
C ILE A 4 -6.35 -7.64 0.96
N LEU A 5 -7.06 -8.10 2.00
CA LEU A 5 -8.45 -8.53 1.91
C LEU A 5 -9.36 -7.31 1.96
N LEU A 6 -10.24 -7.19 0.97
CA LEU A 6 -11.23 -6.13 0.89
C LEU A 6 -12.54 -6.66 1.46
N GLU A 7 -13.07 -6.01 2.50
CA GLU A 7 -14.25 -6.50 3.22
C GLU A 7 -15.52 -5.78 2.73
N ASN A 8 -15.70 -4.52 3.10
CA ASN A 8 -16.90 -3.76 2.76
C ASN A 8 -16.68 -2.25 2.83
N LYS A 9 -17.54 -1.52 2.13
CA LYS A 9 -17.66 -0.07 2.26
C LYS A 9 -18.45 0.28 3.53
N ILE A 10 -17.91 1.18 4.35
CA ILE A 10 -18.56 1.74 5.53
C ILE A 10 -18.34 3.26 5.59
N PHE A 11 -19.15 3.94 6.40
CA PHE A 11 -18.92 5.33 6.76
C PHE A 11 -18.16 5.35 8.09
N ASP A 12 -17.00 6.00 8.11
CA ASP A 12 -16.21 6.20 9.33
C ASP A 12 -16.70 7.47 10.04
N GLU A 13 -17.37 7.30 11.18
CA GLU A 13 -17.91 8.43 11.94
C GLU A 13 -16.81 9.32 12.54
N LYS A 14 -15.61 8.79 12.81
CA LYS A 14 -14.52 9.55 13.42
C LYS A 14 -13.89 10.49 12.39
N PHE A 15 -13.68 10.00 11.18
CA PHE A 15 -13.08 10.79 10.09
C PHE A 15 -14.14 11.48 9.20
N GLN A 16 -15.43 11.21 9.45
CA GLN A 16 -16.56 11.76 8.69
C GLN A 16 -16.44 11.51 7.19
N GLU A 17 -15.95 10.33 6.80
CA GLU A 17 -15.73 9.98 5.40
C GLU A 17 -16.13 8.54 5.07
N ASN A 18 -16.32 8.28 3.77
CA ASN A 18 -16.52 6.91 3.30
C ASN A 18 -15.16 6.22 3.19
N ILE A 19 -15.09 5.01 3.75
CA ILE A 19 -13.92 4.16 3.66
C ILE A 19 -14.29 2.78 3.11
N PHE A 20 -13.30 2.06 2.62
CA PHE A 20 -13.35 0.64 2.39
C PHE A 20 -12.56 -0.03 3.51
N GLN A 21 -13.23 -0.81 4.36
CA GLN A 21 -12.56 -1.60 5.37
C GLN A 21 -11.82 -2.75 4.69
N ALA A 22 -10.54 -2.89 5.01
CA ALA A 22 -9.68 -3.93 4.49
C ALA A 22 -8.80 -4.51 5.58
N LYS A 23 -8.12 -5.61 5.29
CA LYS A 23 -7.18 -6.26 6.20
C LYS A 23 -5.93 -6.64 5.45
N ILE A 24 -4.78 -6.09 5.85
CA ILE A 24 -3.48 -6.57 5.37
C ILE A 24 -3.07 -7.80 6.17
N ILE A 25 -2.55 -8.81 5.48
CA ILE A 25 -2.06 -10.06 6.06
C ILE A 25 -0.64 -10.26 5.59
N ILE A 26 0.28 -10.45 6.53
CA ILE A 26 1.70 -10.71 6.28
C ILE A 26 2.14 -11.89 7.15
N ASN A 27 2.10 -13.09 6.59
CA ASN A 27 2.26 -14.35 7.33
C ASN A 27 1.30 -14.46 8.53
N ASP A 28 1.82 -14.41 9.75
CA ASP A 28 1.10 -14.47 11.02
C ASP A 28 0.64 -13.09 11.52
N PHE A 29 1.16 -12.02 10.93
CA PHE A 29 0.72 -10.65 11.21
C PHE A 29 -0.52 -10.27 10.40
N SER A 30 -1.40 -9.48 11.00
CA SER A 30 -2.47 -8.82 10.27
C SER A 30 -2.91 -7.52 10.94
N GLU A 31 -3.36 -6.57 10.13
CA GLU A 31 -3.83 -5.25 10.57
C GLU A 31 -5.07 -4.82 9.78
N ILE A 32 -6.01 -4.16 10.45
CA ILE A 32 -7.18 -3.56 9.80
C ILE A 32 -6.76 -2.25 9.16
N LEU A 33 -7.09 -2.08 7.89
CA LEU A 33 -6.88 -0.87 7.11
C LEU A 33 -8.23 -0.16 6.90
N HIS A 34 -8.23 1.15 7.11
CA HIS A 34 -9.35 2.02 6.77
C HIS A 34 -8.96 2.80 5.51
N ILE A 35 -9.34 2.29 4.33
CA ILE A 35 -8.92 2.86 3.04
C ILE A 35 -9.91 3.96 2.64
N PRO A 36 -9.55 5.25 2.67
CA PRO A 36 -10.46 6.32 2.29
C PRO A 36 -10.79 6.24 0.81
N ILE A 37 -12.08 6.36 0.49
CA ILE A 37 -12.58 6.27 -0.90
C ILE A 37 -13.24 7.55 -1.41
N SER A 38 -12.90 8.67 -0.77
CA SER A 38 -13.39 10.01 -1.11
C SER A 38 -12.67 10.62 -2.31
N TYR A 39 -11.36 10.35 -2.46
CA TYR A 39 -10.53 10.83 -3.56
C TYR A 39 -10.26 9.75 -4.62
N TRP A 40 -9.77 8.58 -4.19
CA TRP A 40 -9.62 7.39 -5.04
C TRP A 40 -10.75 6.41 -4.76
N ASN A 41 -11.31 5.76 -5.77
CA ASN A 41 -12.13 4.58 -5.52
C ASN A 41 -11.23 3.36 -5.26
N ILE A 42 -11.82 2.24 -4.83
CA ILE A 42 -11.03 1.04 -4.50
C ILE A 42 -10.31 0.43 -5.71
N ALA A 43 -10.81 0.63 -6.93
CA ALA A 43 -10.15 0.16 -8.15
C ALA A 43 -8.88 0.98 -8.46
N ASP A 44 -8.86 2.28 -8.15
CA ASP A 44 -7.67 3.13 -8.28
C ASP A 44 -6.53 2.62 -7.38
N TYR A 45 -6.83 2.24 -6.14
CA TYR A 45 -5.84 1.62 -5.23
C TYR A 45 -5.30 0.31 -5.80
N ILE A 46 -6.17 -0.60 -6.24
CA ILE A 46 -5.71 -1.88 -6.80
C ILE A 46 -4.86 -1.66 -8.06
N LEU A 47 -5.23 -0.70 -8.91
CA LEU A 47 -4.44 -0.37 -10.09
C LEU A 47 -3.07 0.20 -9.70
N ASN A 48 -3.02 1.09 -8.70
CA ASN A 48 -1.77 1.60 -8.14
C ASN A 48 -0.88 0.46 -7.61
N TRP A 49 -1.43 -0.44 -6.80
CA TRP A 49 -0.73 -1.61 -6.27
C TRP A 49 -0.18 -2.49 -7.38
N LYS A 50 -1.02 -2.80 -8.38
CA LYS A 50 -0.62 -3.63 -9.51
C LYS A 50 0.52 -3.01 -10.30
N ILE A 51 0.43 -1.71 -10.59
CA ILE A 51 1.48 -0.99 -11.33
C ILE A 51 2.78 -0.97 -10.52
N SER A 52 2.71 -0.65 -9.24
CA SER A 52 3.90 -0.55 -8.39
C SER A 52 4.59 -1.91 -8.25
N LEU A 53 3.84 -2.98 -7.91
CA LEU A 53 4.38 -4.35 -7.84
C LEU A 53 5.02 -4.79 -9.14
N LYS A 54 4.39 -4.51 -10.29
CA LYS A 54 4.97 -4.83 -11.60
C LYS A 54 6.31 -4.14 -11.80
N LYS A 55 6.43 -2.85 -11.44
CA LYS A 55 7.70 -2.11 -11.50
C LYS A 55 8.73 -2.73 -10.57
N GLY A 56 8.37 -2.99 -9.30
CA GLY A 56 9.24 -3.61 -8.30
C GLY A 56 9.81 -4.95 -8.73
N PHE A 57 8.96 -5.80 -9.33
CA PHE A 57 9.42 -7.08 -9.88
C PHE A 57 10.41 -6.94 -11.04
N LEU A 58 10.24 -5.93 -11.89
CA LEU A 58 11.09 -5.69 -13.06
C LEU A 58 12.42 -5.05 -12.69
N ASN A 59 12.40 -4.05 -11.80
CA ASN A 59 13.59 -3.30 -11.39
C ASN A 59 14.33 -3.94 -10.19
N LYS A 60 13.70 -4.90 -9.49
CA LYS A 60 14.22 -5.54 -8.27
C LYS A 60 14.60 -4.55 -7.17
N LYS A 61 13.85 -3.45 -7.06
CA LYS A 61 14.12 -2.35 -6.12
C LYS A 61 13.06 -2.29 -5.03
N ASP A 62 11.94 -1.65 -5.33
CA ASP A 62 10.89 -1.36 -4.36
C ASP A 62 9.49 -1.31 -4.99
N SER A 63 8.47 -1.40 -4.16
CA SER A 63 7.07 -1.13 -4.51
C SER A 63 6.35 -0.46 -3.36
N VAL A 64 5.38 0.38 -3.67
CA VAL A 64 4.54 1.10 -2.73
C VAL A 64 3.10 0.67 -2.89
N LEU A 65 2.51 0.21 -1.80
CA LEU A 65 1.08 -0.04 -1.71
C LEU A 65 0.47 1.08 -0.87
N LEU A 66 -0.04 2.11 -1.52
CA LEU A 66 -0.76 3.18 -0.83
C LEU A 66 -2.03 2.62 -0.19
N THR A 67 -2.26 2.95 1.08
CA THR A 67 -3.50 2.61 1.79
C THR A 67 -4.34 3.83 2.11
N THR A 68 -3.80 5.03 1.86
CA THR A 68 -4.57 6.28 1.79
C THR A 68 -4.16 7.09 0.58
N ALA A 69 -5.11 7.83 0.02
CA ALA A 69 -4.93 8.76 -1.08
C ALA A 69 -5.94 9.89 -0.95
N TYR A 70 -5.45 11.13 -1.06
CA TYR A 70 -6.21 12.36 -0.91
C TYR A 70 -5.68 13.41 -1.89
N SER A 71 -6.34 14.57 -1.94
CA SER A 71 -5.80 15.74 -2.64
C SER A 71 -4.45 16.14 -2.03
N LEU A 72 -3.40 16.18 -2.85
CA LEU A 72 -2.03 16.49 -2.41
C LEU A 72 -1.87 17.94 -1.92
N THR A 73 -2.81 18.83 -2.23
CA THR A 73 -2.83 20.21 -1.71
C THR A 73 -3.50 20.33 -0.36
N GLU A 74 -4.21 19.29 0.10
CA GLU A 74 -5.01 19.31 1.33
C GLU A 74 -4.52 18.30 2.36
N ALA A 75 -3.89 17.22 1.92
CA ALA A 75 -3.37 16.18 2.79
C ALA A 75 -2.03 16.55 3.41
N ASN A 76 -1.83 16.15 4.66
CA ASN A 76 -0.54 16.28 5.34
C ASN A 76 0.36 15.06 5.08
N PHE A 77 -0.24 13.86 5.00
CA PHE A 77 0.51 12.63 4.82
C PHE A 77 -0.31 11.56 4.08
N LEU A 78 0.38 10.58 3.53
CA LEU A 78 -0.19 9.36 2.96
C LEU A 78 0.39 8.13 3.66
N GLN A 79 -0.45 7.14 3.94
CA GLN A 79 -0.04 5.88 4.53
C GLN A 79 0.20 4.85 3.43
N SER A 80 1.21 4.00 3.64
CA SER A 80 1.62 3.01 2.68
C SER A 80 2.29 1.80 3.31
N TRP A 81 2.44 0.76 2.51
CA TRP A 81 3.30 -0.38 2.77
C TRP A 81 4.37 -0.47 1.68
N ILE A 82 5.64 -0.36 2.06
CA ILE A 82 6.77 -0.45 1.13
C ILE A 82 7.28 -1.89 1.12
N LEU A 83 7.49 -2.42 -0.08
CA LEU A 83 8.08 -3.73 -0.31
C LEU A 83 9.48 -3.53 -0.88
N TYR A 84 10.50 -3.93 -0.12
CA TYR A 84 11.90 -3.90 -0.52
C TYR A 84 12.33 -5.27 -1.06
N TYR A 85 12.76 -5.32 -2.31
CA TYR A 85 13.14 -6.56 -2.98
C TYR A 85 14.61 -6.91 -2.71
N SER A 86 14.86 -8.17 -2.35
CA SER A 86 16.20 -8.74 -2.25
C SER A 86 16.26 -10.10 -2.94
N ILE A 87 17.47 -10.65 -3.10
CA ILE A 87 17.68 -11.97 -3.70
C ILE A 87 16.96 -13.06 -2.89
N GLU A 88 16.96 -12.94 -1.56
CA GLU A 88 16.44 -13.98 -0.67
C GLU A 88 14.94 -13.86 -0.41
N ALA A 89 14.45 -12.64 -0.26
CA ALA A 89 13.10 -12.35 0.22
C ALA A 89 12.66 -10.93 -0.10
N ILE A 90 11.39 -10.64 0.19
CA ILE A 90 10.85 -9.28 0.17
C ILE A 90 10.62 -8.85 1.61
N TYR A 91 11.11 -7.67 1.97
CA TYR A 91 10.92 -7.05 3.27
C TYR A 91 9.83 -5.99 3.17
N ILE A 92 8.91 -5.98 4.12
CA ILE A 92 7.74 -5.11 4.09
C ILE A 92 7.77 -4.22 5.32
N GLN A 93 7.60 -2.91 5.13
CA GLN A 93 7.53 -1.93 6.20
C GLN A 93 6.29 -1.05 6.01
N ASN A 94 5.64 -0.69 7.12
CA ASN A 94 4.67 0.40 7.10
C ASN A 94 5.42 1.73 6.98
N TYR A 95 4.96 2.61 6.11
CA TYR A 95 5.63 3.88 5.84
C TYR A 95 4.63 5.01 5.62
N ILE A 96 4.93 6.17 6.20
CA ILE A 96 4.12 7.38 6.08
C ILE A 96 4.91 8.38 5.24
N PHE A 97 4.33 8.79 4.10
CA PHE A 97 4.86 9.90 3.31
C PHE A 97 4.34 11.21 3.88
N PHE A 98 5.19 11.99 4.53
CA PHE A 98 4.88 13.36 4.93
C PHE A 98 5.05 14.29 3.72
N LEU A 99 3.94 14.86 3.25
CA LEU A 99 3.90 15.54 1.94
C LEU A 99 4.64 16.88 1.95
N ASP A 100 4.81 17.51 3.10
CA ASP A 100 5.59 18.74 3.28
C ASP A 100 7.10 18.52 3.14
N GLU A 101 7.58 17.29 3.33
CA GLU A 101 8.98 16.90 3.14
C GLU A 101 9.34 16.61 1.67
N HIS A 102 8.34 16.49 0.79
CA HIS A 102 8.51 16.04 -0.59
C HIS A 102 7.99 17.07 -1.60
N ARG A 103 8.83 18.05 -1.94
CA ARG A 103 8.54 18.97 -3.05
C ARG A 103 8.37 18.18 -4.35
N ASP A 104 7.36 18.56 -5.15
CA ASP A 104 7.00 17.94 -6.42
C ASP A 104 6.47 16.49 -6.34
N PHE A 105 6.07 16.05 -5.15
CA PHE A 105 5.39 14.76 -4.97
C PHE A 105 4.10 14.69 -5.80
N ASN A 106 3.93 13.57 -6.50
CA ASN A 106 2.68 13.18 -7.12
C ASN A 106 2.55 11.64 -7.15
N PHE A 107 1.34 11.14 -7.37
CA PHE A 107 1.11 9.69 -7.37
C PHE A 107 1.87 8.91 -8.46
N LYS A 108 2.41 9.57 -9.49
CA LYS A 108 3.17 8.91 -10.57
C LYS A 108 4.66 8.78 -10.25
N ASN A 109 5.20 9.63 -9.39
CA ASN A 109 6.61 9.64 -8.99
C ASN A 109 6.85 9.22 -7.54
N ILE A 110 5.84 8.64 -6.86
CA ILE A 110 5.97 8.14 -5.48
C ILE A 110 7.17 7.22 -5.26
N ASP A 111 7.52 6.43 -6.27
CA ASP A 111 8.65 5.49 -6.22
C ASP A 111 10.02 6.21 -6.06
N ASP A 112 10.10 7.50 -6.42
CA ASP A 112 11.32 8.32 -6.31
C ASP A 112 11.57 8.82 -4.88
N PHE A 113 10.56 8.77 -4.01
CA PHE A 113 10.62 9.25 -2.63
C PHE A 113 10.78 8.13 -1.60
N ILE A 114 10.98 6.89 -2.05
CA ILE A 114 11.22 5.73 -1.18
C ILE A 114 12.66 5.79 -0.67
N PRO A 115 12.88 5.88 0.65
CA PRO A 115 14.22 5.79 1.19
C PRO A 115 14.79 4.37 1.05
N PRO A 116 16.12 4.20 0.99
CA PRO A 116 16.75 2.89 1.11
C PRO A 116 16.24 2.14 2.35
N ARG A 117 16.18 0.81 2.26
CA ARG A 117 15.75 -0.01 3.39
C ARG A 117 16.68 0.17 4.59
N GLU A 118 16.14 0.69 5.67
CA GLU A 118 16.76 0.73 6.99
C GLU A 118 16.03 -0.21 7.94
N ILE A 119 16.71 -0.68 8.99
CA ILE A 119 16.12 -1.60 10.00
C ILE A 119 16.12 -1.00 11.40
N ILE A 120 16.78 0.14 11.56
CA ILE A 120 16.95 0.87 12.81
C ILE A 120 16.72 2.34 12.48
N THR A 121 15.95 3.06 13.29
CA THR A 121 15.70 4.51 13.16
C THR A 121 16.94 5.32 13.57
N GLU A 122 16.94 6.62 13.30
CA GLU A 122 18.00 7.54 13.74
C GLU A 122 18.19 7.54 15.27
N GLU A 123 17.14 7.25 16.02
CA GLU A 123 17.13 7.16 17.49
C GLU A 123 17.60 5.79 18.02
N GLY A 124 17.90 4.83 17.13
CA GLY A 124 18.36 3.49 17.51
C GLY A 124 17.24 2.48 17.76
N GLU A 125 15.99 2.81 17.44
CA GLU A 125 14.85 1.91 17.60
C GLU A 125 14.67 0.98 16.39
N LYS A 126 14.18 -0.24 16.61
CA LYS A 126 13.96 -1.18 15.51
C LYS A 126 12.73 -0.78 14.69
N ILE A 127 12.88 -0.69 13.36
CA ILE A 127 11.76 -0.46 12.45
C ILE A 127 10.88 -1.72 12.37
N SER A 128 9.56 -1.53 12.39
CA SER A 128 8.59 -2.61 12.19
C SER A 128 8.71 -3.15 10.77
N GLU A 129 9.10 -4.42 10.66
CA GLU A 129 9.38 -5.06 9.38
C GLU A 129 8.95 -6.53 9.39
N TRP A 130 8.40 -6.96 8.26
CA TRP A 130 8.03 -8.34 8.00
C TRP A 130 8.77 -8.89 6.79
N LYS A 131 9.05 -10.19 6.78
CA LYS A 131 9.73 -10.89 5.70
C LYS A 131 8.79 -11.87 5.03
N VAL A 132 8.67 -11.81 3.70
CA VAL A 132 7.86 -12.75 2.91
C VAL A 132 8.65 -13.32 1.74
N ARG A 133 8.16 -14.42 1.17
CA ARG A 133 8.77 -15.02 -0.02
C ARG A 133 8.36 -14.23 -1.26
N ASN A 134 9.23 -14.23 -2.27
CA ASN A 134 8.90 -13.67 -3.59
C ASN A 134 7.59 -14.27 -4.17
N ALA A 135 7.37 -15.57 -3.97
CA ALA A 135 6.16 -16.25 -4.42
C ALA A 135 4.87 -15.69 -3.76
N ASP A 136 4.93 -15.32 -2.48
CA ASP A 136 3.76 -14.79 -1.75
C ASP A 136 3.29 -13.45 -2.35
N ILE A 137 4.23 -12.57 -2.77
CA ILE A 137 3.89 -11.31 -3.43
C ILE A 137 3.42 -11.53 -4.88
N LEU A 138 3.97 -12.54 -5.56
CA LEU A 138 3.55 -12.88 -6.92
C LEU A 138 2.11 -13.40 -6.94
N GLU A 139 1.76 -14.29 -6.02
CA GLU A 139 0.39 -14.79 -5.83
C GLU A 139 -0.59 -13.62 -5.55
N PHE A 140 -0.20 -12.68 -4.68
CA PHE A 140 -0.99 -11.47 -4.46
C PHE A 140 -1.16 -10.65 -5.73
N TYR A 141 -0.07 -10.36 -6.45
CA TYR A 141 -0.10 -9.62 -7.71
C TYR A 141 -1.05 -10.24 -8.75
N GLU A 142 -1.01 -11.56 -8.91
CA GLU A 142 -1.90 -12.30 -9.82
C GLU A 142 -3.36 -12.24 -9.36
N SER A 143 -3.61 -12.18 -8.04
CA SER A 143 -4.95 -12.05 -7.48
C SER A 143 -5.62 -10.69 -7.75
N LEU A 144 -4.84 -9.63 -8.02
CA LEU A 144 -5.36 -8.26 -8.16
C LEU A 144 -6.37 -8.12 -9.31
N ASP A 145 -6.19 -8.86 -10.40
CA ASP A 145 -7.15 -8.87 -11.52
C ASP A 145 -8.50 -9.45 -11.11
N ASN A 146 -8.50 -10.49 -10.29
CA ASN A 146 -9.73 -11.04 -9.75
C ASN A 146 -10.42 -10.05 -8.81
N LYS A 147 -9.66 -9.32 -7.96
CA LYS A 147 -10.22 -8.29 -7.07
C LYS A 147 -10.88 -7.16 -7.86
N LEU A 148 -10.24 -6.65 -8.92
CA LEU A 148 -10.83 -5.64 -9.82
C LEU A 148 -12.15 -6.12 -10.44
N ASN A 149 -12.20 -7.37 -10.89
CA ASN A 149 -13.40 -7.96 -11.48
C ASN A 149 -14.55 -8.08 -10.46
N VAL A 150 -14.25 -8.44 -9.21
CA VAL A 150 -15.24 -8.55 -8.14
C VAL A 150 -15.83 -7.18 -7.77
N ILE A 151 -14.97 -6.16 -7.63
CA ILE A 151 -15.40 -4.78 -7.35
C ILE A 151 -16.32 -4.26 -8.44
N SER A 152 -15.96 -4.49 -9.71
CA SER A 152 -16.75 -4.06 -10.86
C SER A 152 -18.14 -4.70 -10.90
N LYS A 153 -18.27 -5.96 -10.44
CA LYS A 153 -19.55 -6.67 -10.38
C LYS A 153 -20.44 -6.25 -9.22
N ASN A 154 -19.83 -5.83 -8.11
CA ASN A 154 -20.55 -5.47 -6.88
C ASN A 154 -20.95 -3.98 -6.82
N ASN A 155 -20.76 -3.21 -7.90
CA ASN A 155 -21.06 -1.77 -7.98
C ASN A 155 -20.42 -0.94 -6.85
N PHE A 156 -19.19 -1.29 -6.46
CA PHE A 156 -18.39 -0.46 -5.54
C PHE A 156 -17.56 0.62 -6.27
N LEU A 157 -17.81 0.79 -7.59
CA LEU A 157 -17.23 1.80 -8.46
C LEU A 157 -18.03 3.11 -8.42
#